data_AF-B5W311-F1
#
_entry.id   AF-B5W311-F1
#
_cell.length_a   1.000
_cell.length_b   1.000
_cell.length_c   1.000
_cell.angle_alpha   90.00
_cell.angle_beta   90.00
_cell.angle_gamma   90.00
#
_symmetry.space_group_name_H-M   'P 1'
#
loop_
_entity.id
_entity.type
_entity.pdbx_description
1 polymer ?
#
loop_
_entity_poly.entity_id
_entity_poly.type
_entity_poly.pdbx_seq_one_letter_code
_entity_poly.pdbx_strand_id
1 'polypeptide(L)'
;MVRVRVPYISPRGESPTRKLFQALQPYFTPKRLARTPIVRHTLERPDATPYDGNWTYWATRKGQAIGTPTRIAKLLKKQKGKCKWCGQYFTPSDVIEVHHIVPRCLGGKDVYNNLQLLHHHTRDDKTALDKAKAVSITMEQSD
;
A
#
# COMPACT_ATOMS: atom_id res chain seq x y z
N MET A 1 -40.84 66.47 4.74
CA MET A 1 -39.92 65.34 4.49
C MET A 1 -38.63 65.88 3.89
N VAL A 2 -37.58 66.07 4.70
CA VAL A 2 -36.28 66.56 4.21
C VAL A 2 -35.36 65.35 4.01
N ARG A 3 -35.06 65.02 2.75
CA ARG A 3 -34.08 63.98 2.42
C ARG A 3 -32.67 64.55 2.62
N VAL A 4 -32.03 64.21 3.72
CA VAL A 4 -30.60 64.49 3.92
C VAL A 4 -29.81 63.44 3.12
N ARG A 5 -29.16 63.85 2.02
CA ARG A 5 -28.18 63.00 1.32
C ARG A 5 -26.88 63.04 2.12
N VAL A 6 -26.57 61.94 2.80
CA VAL A 6 -25.24 61.73 3.36
C VAL A 6 -24.31 61.33 2.20
N PRO A 7 -23.22 62.06 1.93
CA PRO A 7 -22.27 61.66 0.89
C PRO A 7 -21.56 60.38 1.32
N TYR A 8 -21.54 59.38 0.44
CA TYR A 8 -20.72 58.18 0.60
C TYR A 8 -19.25 58.56 0.42
N ILE A 9 -18.49 58.54 1.51
CA ILE A 9 -17.04 58.76 1.50
C ILE A 9 -16.40 57.42 1.15
N SER A 10 -15.82 57.31 -0.06
CA SER A 10 -15.07 56.12 -0.46
C SER A 10 -13.88 55.91 0.51
N PRO A 11 -13.65 54.71 1.06
CA PRO A 11 -12.51 54.46 1.92
C PRO A 11 -11.23 54.49 1.07
N ARG A 12 -10.59 55.66 0.99
CA ARG A 12 -9.21 55.79 0.50
C ARG A 12 -8.27 55.28 1.59
N GLY A 13 -8.09 53.96 1.62
CA GLY A 13 -7.14 53.28 2.48
C GLY A 13 -7.51 51.81 2.65
N GLU A 14 -6.56 50.90 2.42
CA GLU A 14 -6.71 49.49 2.74
C GLU A 14 -7.21 49.34 4.19
N SER A 15 -8.21 48.50 4.41
CA SER A 15 -8.82 48.33 5.73
C SER A 15 -7.73 47.99 6.78
N PRO A 16 -7.79 48.57 7.99
CA PRO A 16 -6.81 48.27 9.06
C PRO A 16 -6.67 46.76 9.33
N THR A 17 -7.76 46.03 9.12
CA THR A 17 -7.83 44.57 9.23
C THR A 17 -6.97 43.84 8.19
N ARG A 18 -6.85 44.36 6.96
CA ARG A 18 -6.02 43.76 5.90
C ARG A 18 -4.53 43.99 6.18
N LYS A 19 -4.16 45.18 6.65
CA LYS A 19 -2.78 45.49 7.06
C LYS A 19 -2.35 44.67 8.28
N LEU A 20 -3.22 44.51 9.28
CA LEU A 20 -2.97 43.64 10.43
C LEU A 20 -2.86 42.17 10.01
N PHE A 21 -3.74 41.67 9.14
CA PHE A 21 -3.65 40.31 8.63
C PHE A 21 -2.32 40.08 7.87
N GLN A 22 -1.93 41.02 7.01
CA GLN A 22 -0.70 40.92 6.23
C GLN A 22 0.57 41.09 7.08
N ALA A 23 0.54 41.93 8.11
CA ALA A 23 1.63 42.05 9.10
C ALA A 23 1.77 40.81 9.99
N LEU A 24 0.66 40.10 10.25
CA LEU A 24 0.63 38.90 11.08
C LEU A 24 0.79 37.58 10.29
N GLN A 25 0.71 37.61 8.94
CA GLN A 25 0.98 36.47 8.05
C GLN A 25 2.23 35.65 8.45
N PRO A 26 3.41 36.24 8.74
CA PRO A 26 4.60 35.46 9.10
C PRO A 26 4.48 34.72 10.45
N TYR A 27 3.55 35.13 11.32
CA TYR A 27 3.24 34.47 12.60
C TYR A 27 2.12 33.43 12.45
N PHE A 28 1.27 33.55 11.42
CA PHE A 28 0.18 32.63 11.12
C PHE A 28 0.57 31.47 10.19
N THR A 29 1.66 31.60 9.42
CA THR A 29 2.16 30.51 8.58
C THR A 29 3.06 29.57 9.40
N PRO A 30 2.64 28.32 9.69
CA PRO A 30 3.53 27.37 10.34
C PRO A 30 4.62 26.99 9.34
N LYS A 31 5.86 27.48 9.56
CA LYS A 31 7.07 27.12 8.78
C LYS A 31 7.31 25.61 8.66
N ARG A 32 6.59 24.80 9.46
CA ARG A 32 6.69 23.35 9.55
C ARG A 32 5.97 22.58 8.45
N LEU A 33 4.90 23.12 7.85
CA LEU A 33 4.10 22.40 6.83
C LEU A 33 4.86 22.22 5.50
N ALA A 34 5.79 23.12 5.17
CA ALA A 34 6.58 23.04 3.94
C ALA A 34 7.56 21.85 3.90
N ARG A 35 7.90 21.26 5.05
CA ARG A 35 8.90 20.18 5.16
C ARG A 35 8.31 18.78 5.06
N THR A 36 6.99 18.63 5.17
CA THR A 36 6.31 17.34 5.01
C THR A 36 5.84 17.20 3.56
N PRO A 37 6.42 16.30 2.75
CA PRO A 37 5.97 16.11 1.38
C PRO A 37 4.53 15.59 1.37
N ILE A 38 3.68 16.16 0.50
CA ILE A 38 2.32 15.68 0.28
C ILE A 38 2.41 14.36 -0.49
N VAL A 39 2.27 13.24 0.20
CA VAL A 39 2.18 11.92 -0.43
C VAL A 39 0.73 11.69 -0.86
N ARG A 40 0.48 11.76 -2.17
CA ARG A 40 -0.84 11.49 -2.75
C ARG A 40 -1.06 9.98 -2.83
N HIS A 41 -2.17 9.51 -2.27
CA HIS A 41 -2.61 8.13 -2.38
C HIS A 41 -3.49 7.94 -3.62
N THR A 42 -3.49 6.74 -4.18
CA THR A 42 -4.43 6.40 -5.25
C THR A 42 -5.77 6.09 -4.62
N LEU A 43 -6.80 6.85 -4.99
CA LEU A 43 -8.15 6.62 -4.50
C LEU A 43 -8.68 5.28 -5.00
N GLU A 44 -9.47 4.66 -4.15
CA GLU A 44 -10.25 3.49 -4.50
C GLU A 44 -11.30 3.87 -5.55
N ARG A 45 -11.64 2.94 -6.45
CA ARG A 45 -12.77 3.14 -7.36
C ARG A 45 -14.06 3.26 -6.52
N PRO A 46 -14.94 4.22 -6.81
CA PRO A 46 -16.10 4.52 -5.98
C PRO A 46 -17.12 3.37 -5.93
N ASP A 47 -17.15 2.52 -6.97
CA ASP A 47 -18.00 1.35 -7.11
C ASP A 47 -17.33 0.04 -6.63
N ALA A 48 -16.02 0.07 -6.33
CA ALA A 48 -15.31 -1.12 -5.91
C ALA A 48 -15.62 -1.45 -4.45
N THR A 49 -16.12 -2.66 -4.22
CA THR A 49 -16.29 -3.20 -2.87
C THR A 49 -15.49 -4.51 -2.75
N PRO A 50 -14.93 -4.86 -1.58
CA PRO A 50 -14.16 -6.11 -1.44
C PRO A 50 -14.95 -7.38 -1.81
N TYR A 51 -16.27 -7.27 -1.93
CA TYR A 51 -17.21 -8.34 -2.21
C TYR A 51 -17.82 -8.27 -3.62
N ASP A 52 -17.35 -7.34 -4.47
CA ASP A 52 -17.79 -7.17 -5.86
C ASP A 52 -17.38 -8.32 -6.81
N GLY A 53 -16.62 -9.30 -6.31
CA GLY A 53 -16.10 -10.42 -7.07
C GLY A 53 -14.93 -10.06 -7.99
N ASN A 54 -14.44 -8.81 -7.96
CA ASN A 54 -13.34 -8.35 -8.78
C ASN A 54 -11.97 -8.66 -8.13
N TRP A 55 -11.70 -9.96 -7.94
CA TRP A 55 -10.50 -10.43 -7.23
C TRP A 55 -9.19 -10.00 -7.89
N THR A 56 -9.18 -9.87 -9.22
CA THR A 56 -8.01 -9.42 -9.98
C THR A 56 -7.66 -7.98 -9.66
N TYR A 57 -8.67 -7.12 -9.53
CA TYR A 57 -8.50 -5.74 -9.13
C TYR A 57 -7.96 -5.62 -7.72
N TRP A 58 -8.56 -6.32 -6.75
CA TRP A 58 -8.13 -6.29 -5.35
C TRP A 58 -6.71 -6.81 -5.15
N ALA A 59 -6.35 -7.91 -5.83
CA ALA A 59 -5.00 -8.46 -5.77
C ALA A 59 -3.96 -7.53 -6.42
N THR A 60 -4.33 -6.83 -7.50
CA THR A 60 -3.45 -5.82 -8.14
C THR A 60 -3.28 -4.59 -7.25
N ARG A 61 -4.38 -4.07 -6.71
CA ARG A 61 -4.40 -2.91 -5.82
C ARG A 61 -3.58 -3.16 -4.57
N LYS A 62 -3.61 -4.39 -4.02
CA LYS A 62 -2.78 -4.77 -2.88
C LYS A 62 -1.28 -4.59 -3.16
N GLY A 63 -0.81 -4.88 -4.37
CA GLY A 63 0.57 -4.61 -4.77
C GLY A 63 0.93 -3.13 -4.90
N GLN A 64 -0.07 -2.26 -5.06
CA GLN A 64 0.07 -0.80 -5.16
C GLN A 64 -0.20 -0.08 -3.82
N ALA A 65 -0.68 -0.81 -2.82
CA ALA A 65 -1.04 -0.25 -1.53
C ALA A 65 0.18 0.30 -0.80
N ILE A 66 0.00 1.45 -0.15
CA ILE A 66 1.03 2.08 0.68
C ILE A 66 1.41 1.11 1.81
N GLY A 67 2.71 0.94 2.04
CA GLY A 67 3.24 0.01 3.05
C GLY A 67 3.48 -1.40 2.51
N THR A 68 3.05 -1.72 1.29
CA THR A 68 3.41 -3.01 0.67
C THR A 68 4.89 -3.00 0.29
N PRO A 69 5.72 -3.91 0.82
CA PRO A 69 7.13 -3.92 0.49
C PRO A 69 7.33 -4.24 -0.99
N THR A 70 8.32 -3.59 -1.60
CA THR A 70 8.61 -3.71 -3.05
C THR A 70 8.84 -5.15 -3.49
N ARG A 71 9.40 -5.99 -2.60
CA ARG A 71 9.58 -7.42 -2.81
C ARG A 71 8.24 -8.14 -3.01
N ILE A 72 7.26 -7.87 -2.16
CA ILE A 72 5.90 -8.46 -2.27
C ILE A 72 5.19 -7.91 -3.50
N ALA A 73 5.24 -6.60 -3.77
CA ALA A 73 4.61 -6.00 -4.94
C ALA A 73 5.12 -6.62 -6.27
N LYS A 74 6.43 -6.85 -6.38
CA LYS A 74 7.05 -7.52 -7.54
C LYS A 74 6.55 -8.96 -7.69
N LEU A 75 6.48 -9.70 -6.59
CA LEU A 75 6.02 -11.09 -6.60
C LEU A 75 4.51 -11.22 -6.87
N LEU A 76 3.69 -10.30 -6.34
CA LEU A 76 2.25 -10.22 -6.66
C LEU A 76 2.03 -10.06 -8.16
N LYS A 77 2.78 -9.15 -8.81
CA LYS A 77 2.72 -8.97 -10.25
C LYS A 77 3.16 -10.23 -11.01
N LYS A 78 4.26 -10.86 -10.59
CA LYS A 78 4.76 -12.12 -11.18
C LYS A 78 3.76 -13.28 -11.05
N GLN A 79 3.04 -13.34 -9.93
CA GLN A 79 2.06 -14.40 -9.64
C GLN A 79 0.64 -14.09 -10.09
N LYS A 80 0.42 -12.94 -10.75
CA LYS A 80 -0.90 -12.46 -11.16
C LYS A 80 -1.88 -12.37 -9.97
N GLY A 81 -1.37 -12.00 -8.80
CA GLY A 81 -2.18 -11.83 -7.59
C GLY A 81 -2.72 -13.11 -6.97
N LYS A 82 -2.19 -14.29 -7.35
CA LYS A 82 -2.62 -15.60 -6.82
C LYS A 82 -1.57 -16.23 -5.91
N CYS A 83 -2.05 -16.93 -4.88
CA CYS A 83 -1.25 -17.82 -4.07
C CYS A 83 -0.80 -19.03 -4.90
N LYS A 84 0.48 -19.39 -4.82
CA LYS A 84 1.04 -20.51 -5.58
C LYS A 84 0.68 -21.89 -5.01
N TRP A 85 0.26 -21.95 -3.75
CA TRP A 85 -0.14 -23.18 -3.09
C TRP A 85 -1.63 -23.48 -3.29
N CYS A 86 -2.52 -22.60 -2.82
CA CYS A 86 -3.97 -22.83 -2.90
C CYS A 86 -4.63 -22.30 -4.19
N GLY A 87 -3.91 -21.56 -5.03
CA GLY A 87 -4.44 -21.01 -6.29
C GLY A 87 -5.43 -19.85 -6.14
N GLN A 88 -5.81 -19.49 -4.91
CA GLN A 88 -6.74 -18.41 -4.61
C GLN A 88 -6.09 -17.03 -4.76
N TYR A 89 -6.92 -16.01 -5.00
CA TYR A 89 -6.46 -14.62 -5.04
C TYR A 89 -6.15 -14.10 -3.64
N PHE A 90 -5.17 -13.20 -3.56
CA PHE A 90 -4.94 -12.44 -2.34
C PHE A 90 -6.00 -11.35 -2.17
N THR A 91 -6.70 -11.39 -1.06
CA THR A 91 -7.63 -10.35 -0.61
C THR A 91 -6.87 -9.22 0.10
N PRO A 92 -7.47 -8.02 0.27
CA PRO A 92 -6.86 -6.92 1.01
C PRO A 92 -6.48 -7.30 2.45
N SER A 93 -7.33 -8.09 3.13
CA SER A 93 -7.14 -8.52 4.52
C SER A 93 -6.10 -9.62 4.72
N ASP A 94 -5.70 -10.35 3.66
CA ASP A 94 -4.83 -11.51 3.83
C ASP A 94 -3.43 -11.15 4.32
N VAL A 95 -2.89 -11.97 5.23
CA VAL A 95 -1.47 -11.91 5.57
C VAL A 95 -0.68 -12.71 4.54
N ILE A 96 0.21 -12.02 3.83
CA ILE A 96 1.03 -12.59 2.75
C ILE A 96 2.44 -12.80 3.24
N GLU A 97 2.97 -13.99 2.98
CA GLU A 97 4.34 -14.35 3.34
C GLU A 97 5.16 -14.75 2.12
N VAL A 98 6.46 -14.43 2.16
CA VAL A 98 7.42 -14.79 1.11
C VAL A 98 8.06 -16.13 1.47
N HIS A 99 7.98 -17.10 0.57
CA HIS A 99 8.47 -18.45 0.74
C HIS A 99 9.41 -18.85 -0.41
N HIS A 100 10.42 -19.68 -0.14
CA HIS A 100 11.29 -20.25 -1.17
C HIS A 100 10.61 -21.43 -1.90
N ILE A 101 10.74 -21.56 -3.22
CA ILE A 101 10.21 -22.73 -3.95
C ILE A 101 11.02 -23.97 -3.57
N VAL A 102 12.34 -23.89 -3.71
CA VAL A 102 13.31 -24.81 -3.14
C VAL A 102 13.74 -24.27 -1.78
N PRO A 103 13.50 -24.99 -0.66
CA PRO A 103 13.95 -24.59 0.66
C PRO A 103 15.46 -24.32 0.71
N ARG A 104 15.88 -23.40 1.59
CA ARG A 104 17.31 -23.07 1.78
C ARG A 104 18.14 -24.27 2.23
N CYS A 105 17.56 -25.17 3.04
CA CYS A 105 18.22 -26.40 3.48
C CYS A 105 18.53 -27.36 2.32
N LEU A 106 17.79 -27.29 1.22
CA LEU A 106 18.02 -28.08 0.00
C LEU A 106 18.81 -27.30 -1.06
N GLY A 107 19.57 -26.28 -0.67
CA GLY A 107 20.40 -25.47 -1.59
C GLY A 107 19.65 -24.35 -2.32
N GLY A 108 18.41 -24.04 -1.92
CA GLY A 108 17.61 -22.97 -2.52
C GLY A 108 18.19 -21.58 -2.28
N LYS A 109 18.47 -20.83 -3.36
CA LYS A 109 18.99 -19.44 -3.31
C LYS A 109 17.90 -18.40 -3.03
N ASP A 110 18.24 -17.27 -2.42
CA ASP A 110 17.33 -16.12 -2.18
C ASP A 110 17.15 -15.24 -3.42
N VAL A 111 16.69 -15.82 -4.53
CA VAL A 111 16.50 -15.13 -5.82
C VAL A 111 15.02 -15.06 -6.17
N TYR A 112 14.57 -14.00 -6.84
CA TYR A 112 13.15 -13.84 -7.24
C TYR A 112 12.58 -15.00 -8.07
N ASN A 113 13.44 -15.78 -8.71
CA ASN A 113 13.04 -17.00 -9.42
C ASN A 113 12.68 -18.16 -8.49
N ASN A 114 13.31 -18.19 -7.31
CA ASN A 114 13.06 -19.17 -6.26
C ASN A 114 12.12 -18.62 -5.16
N LEU A 115 11.56 -17.42 -5.30
CA LEU A 115 10.64 -16.85 -4.32
C LEU A 115 9.20 -16.92 -4.82
N GLN A 116 8.29 -17.19 -3.90
CA GLN A 116 6.85 -17.16 -4.14
C GLN A 116 6.10 -16.61 -2.92
N LEU A 117 4.91 -16.05 -3.15
CA LEU A 117 3.99 -15.59 -2.11
C LEU A 117 2.96 -16.66 -1.82
N LEU A 118 2.69 -16.83 -0.54
CA LEU A 118 1.71 -17.75 0.02
C LEU A 118 0.82 -16.99 1.02
N HIS A 119 -0.37 -17.53 1.29
CA HIS A 119 -1.13 -17.10 2.47
C HIS A 119 -0.43 -17.62 3.73
N HIS A 120 -0.50 -16.85 4.81
CA HIS A 120 0.04 -17.26 6.10
C HIS A 120 -0.41 -18.67 6.50
N HIS A 121 -1.72 -18.97 6.39
CA HIS A 121 -2.26 -20.28 6.74
C HIS A 121 -1.73 -21.44 5.87
N THR A 122 -1.37 -21.16 4.61
CA THR A 122 -0.84 -22.20 3.68
C THR A 122 0.64 -22.48 3.89
N ARG A 123 1.36 -21.62 4.61
CA ARG A 123 2.81 -21.79 4.81
C ARG A 123 3.09 -23.08 5.56
N ASP A 124 2.35 -23.33 6.62
CA ASP A 124 2.68 -24.40 7.56
C ASP A 124 2.46 -25.77 6.90
N ASP A 125 1.36 -25.94 6.16
CA ASP A 125 1.09 -27.12 5.34
C ASP A 125 2.20 -27.37 4.32
N LYS A 126 2.63 -26.32 3.63
CA LYS A 126 3.70 -26.44 2.65
C LYS A 126 5.02 -26.85 3.29
N THR A 127 5.38 -26.21 4.41
CA THR A 127 6.64 -26.48 5.10
C THR A 127 6.69 -27.92 5.62
N ALA A 128 5.56 -28.45 6.11
CA ALA A 128 5.44 -29.84 6.50
C ALA A 128 5.67 -30.78 5.31
N LEU A 129 5.09 -30.48 4.15
CA LEU A 129 5.26 -31.27 2.93
C LEU A 129 6.69 -31.21 2.37
N ASP A 130 7.33 -30.05 2.41
CA ASP A 130 8.72 -29.88 2.00
C ASP A 130 9.68 -30.69 2.91
N LYS A 131 9.41 -30.76 4.22
CA LYS A 131 10.16 -31.62 5.16
C LYS A 131 9.96 -33.09 4.86
N ALA A 132 8.74 -33.54 4.61
CA ALA A 132 8.45 -34.94 4.28
C ALA A 132 9.21 -35.39 3.00
N LYS A 133 9.24 -34.53 1.97
CA LYS A 133 10.01 -34.78 0.75
C LYS A 133 11.52 -34.83 0.99
N ALA A 134 12.04 -33.97 1.87
CA ALA A 134 13.46 -34.01 2.21
C ALA A 134 13.85 -35.36 2.85
N VAL A 135 13.00 -35.89 3.73
CA VAL A 135 13.21 -37.20 4.37
C VAL A 135 13.19 -38.34 3.35
N SER A 136 12.23 -38.36 2.42
CA SER A 136 12.18 -39.42 1.40
C SER A 136 13.42 -39.41 0.50
N ILE A 137 13.90 -38.23 0.09
CA ILE A 137 15.12 -38.10 -0.72
C ILE A 137 16.34 -38.65 0.02
N THR A 138 16.46 -38.42 1.33
CA THR A 138 17.58 -38.96 2.10
C THR A 138 17.55 -40.47 2.26
N MET A 139 16.37 -41.09 2.25
CA MET A 139 16.23 -42.55 2.34
C MET A 139 16.57 -43.26 1.03
N GLU A 140 16.24 -42.65 -0.11
CA GLU A 140 16.58 -43.19 -1.45
C GLU A 140 18.06 -43.03 -1.82
N GLN A 141 18.80 -42.15 -1.14
CA GLN A 141 20.23 -41.92 -1.38
C GLN A 141 21.15 -42.76 -0.48
N SER A 142 20.59 -43.54 0.44
CA SER A 142 21.30 -44.42 1.37
C SER A 142 21.31 -45.90 1.00
N ASP A 143 20.65 -46.26 -0.11
CA ASP A 143 20.65 -47.60 -0.72
C ASP A 143 21.62 -47.66 -1.92
#